data_AF-A0A0F5YGQ3-F1
#
_entry.id   AF-A0A0F5YGQ3-F1
#
_cell.length_a   1.000
_cell.length_b   1.000
_cell.length_c   1.000
_cell.angle_alpha   90.00
_cell.angle_beta   90.00
_cell.angle_gamma   90.00
#
_symmetry.space_group_name_H-M   'P 1'
#
loop_
_entity.id
_entity.type
_entity.pdbx_description
1 polymer ?
#
loop_
_entity_poly.entity_id
_entity_poly.type
_entity_poly.pdbx_seq_one_letter_code
_entity_poly.pdbx_strand_id
1 'polypeptide(L)'
;MGVYHLMGLGLSPGAVTGPISYMAELYNNWEDEGQYFFSRSGEEEQREQGDKVGDIQAIVLFATPEVIEGIKKDFYAEKYVKNHPGRENTTKQEKNEPMKKVLESLLKEEWSKISGGRRSGNIFWCEVDRRDFRTTFNRVAQVVASLAKGTGEQGKEIWMNLTGGNNVINFALELAANLSGEVARLYYVQAANENAEKCVRYTNKDSYWVDLPPMPLTMSDLTRAVLDILSQQEFLQSEDIYKQLSSHNDYWYLCQNISSQDFKDKYLKSLWKQGLISVKNEICKVGSQWELIQEYEKVMKDVLEKADRERLTIEKLENQDKWLTVQKIKLN
;
A
#
# COMPACT_ATOMS: atom_id res chain seq x y z
N MET A 1 -3.40 -10.31 15.47
CA MET A 1 -3.56 -10.05 14.04
C MET A 1 -2.20 -9.77 13.43
N GLY A 2 -1.91 -10.30 12.23
CA GLY A 2 -0.63 -10.09 11.56
C GLY A 2 -0.77 -9.23 10.30
N VAL A 3 0.36 -8.77 9.78
CA VAL A 3 0.48 -7.78 8.71
C VAL A 3 0.60 -8.46 7.34
N TYR A 4 -0.10 -7.91 6.34
CA TYR A 4 0.13 -8.20 4.93
C TYR A 4 1.08 -7.15 4.35
N HIS A 5 2.25 -7.60 3.89
CA HIS A 5 3.22 -6.71 3.25
C HIS A 5 3.09 -6.74 1.74
N LEU A 6 2.69 -5.63 1.14
CA LEU A 6 2.61 -5.43 -0.30
C LEU A 6 3.88 -4.72 -0.78
N MET A 7 4.58 -5.30 -1.74
CA MET A 7 5.86 -4.75 -2.20
C MET A 7 5.98 -4.85 -3.73
N GLY A 8 6.51 -3.80 -4.36
CA GLY A 8 7.04 -3.91 -5.71
C GLY A 8 8.33 -4.73 -5.73
N LEU A 9 8.52 -5.55 -6.76
CA LEU A 9 9.70 -6.38 -6.91
C LEU A 9 10.32 -6.22 -8.30
N GLY A 10 11.60 -5.85 -8.30
CA GLY A 10 12.49 -5.85 -9.46
C GLY A 10 13.50 -6.99 -9.35
N LEU A 11 14.76 -6.71 -9.68
CA LEU A 11 15.84 -7.71 -9.61
C LEU A 11 16.63 -7.69 -8.30
N SER A 12 16.38 -6.73 -7.40
CA SER A 12 17.06 -6.68 -6.09
C SER A 12 16.23 -7.41 -5.02
N PRO A 13 16.72 -8.54 -4.46
CA PRO A 13 16.02 -9.25 -3.38
C PRO A 13 16.06 -8.48 -2.04
N GLY A 14 17.02 -7.57 -1.87
CA GLY A 14 17.17 -6.74 -0.67
C GLY A 14 16.02 -5.76 -0.47
N ALA A 15 15.35 -5.35 -1.55
CA ALA A 15 14.17 -4.50 -1.48
C ALA A 15 13.01 -5.15 -0.71
N VAL A 16 12.95 -6.50 -0.68
CA VAL A 16 11.95 -7.26 0.09
C VAL A 16 12.49 -7.67 1.45
N THR A 17 13.70 -8.25 1.48
CA THR A 17 14.26 -8.91 2.66
C THR A 17 14.88 -7.94 3.67
N GLY A 18 15.42 -6.82 3.19
CA GLY A 18 16.00 -5.77 4.02
C GLY A 18 15.02 -5.18 5.02
N PRO A 19 13.85 -4.67 4.60
CA PRO A 19 12.80 -4.20 5.51
C PRO A 19 12.35 -5.27 6.52
N ILE A 20 12.24 -6.54 6.09
CA ILE A 20 11.84 -7.63 6.98
C ILE A 20 12.90 -7.89 8.04
N SER A 21 14.18 -7.86 7.67
CA SER A 21 15.27 -7.99 8.65
C SER A 21 15.33 -6.82 9.64
N TYR A 22 14.98 -5.60 9.20
CA TYR A 22 14.88 -4.43 10.08
C TYR A 22 13.75 -4.60 11.10
N MET A 23 12.56 -4.95 10.61
CA MET A 23 11.41 -5.22 11.48
C MET A 23 11.69 -6.39 12.43
N ALA A 24 12.37 -7.44 11.97
CA ALA A 24 12.75 -8.57 12.82
C ALA A 24 13.68 -8.15 13.96
N GLU A 25 14.62 -7.23 13.74
CA GLU A 25 15.44 -6.66 14.81
C GLU A 25 14.56 -5.99 15.87
N LEU A 26 13.67 -5.09 15.44
CA LEU A 26 12.79 -4.33 16.33
C LEU A 26 11.78 -5.23 17.06
N TYR A 27 11.24 -6.23 16.38
CA TYR A 27 10.28 -7.17 16.94
C TYR A 27 10.93 -8.06 18.02
N ASN A 28 12.18 -8.45 17.83
CA ASN A 28 12.91 -9.26 18.81
C ASN A 28 13.42 -8.41 19.98
N ASN A 29 13.82 -7.16 19.73
CA ASN A 29 14.18 -6.18 20.75
C ASN A 29 12.96 -5.33 21.15
N TRP A 30 11.99 -5.96 21.81
CA TRP A 30 10.69 -5.36 22.18
C TRP A 30 10.75 -4.39 23.37
N GLU A 31 11.74 -3.50 23.36
CA GLU A 31 11.87 -2.37 24.27
C GLU A 31 11.18 -1.13 23.65
N ASP A 32 11.51 0.06 24.14
CA ASP A 32 10.85 1.32 23.76
C ASP A 32 10.74 1.52 22.25
N GLU A 33 11.81 1.23 21.49
CA GLU A 33 11.84 1.45 20.05
C GLU A 33 10.97 0.45 19.28
N GLY A 34 11.02 -0.84 19.64
CA GLY A 34 10.17 -1.86 19.03
C GLY A 34 8.70 -1.60 19.33
N GLN A 35 8.38 -1.32 20.59
CA GLN A 35 7.02 -0.98 21.02
C GLN A 35 6.49 0.28 20.31
N TYR A 36 7.32 1.32 20.20
CA TYR A 36 6.96 2.53 19.46
C TYR A 36 6.71 2.23 17.99
N PHE A 37 7.61 1.49 17.33
CA PHE A 37 7.51 1.16 15.92
C PHE A 37 6.23 0.37 15.59
N PHE A 38 5.82 -0.56 16.46
CA PHE A 38 4.64 -1.40 16.28
C PHE A 38 3.39 -0.91 17.04
N SER A 39 3.44 0.28 17.65
CA SER A 39 2.35 0.84 18.47
C SER A 39 1.01 0.98 17.75
N ARG A 40 1.05 1.10 16.42
CA ARG A 40 -0.13 1.23 15.55
C ARG A 40 -0.67 -0.12 15.04
N SER A 41 -0.05 -1.22 15.43
CA SER A 41 -0.34 -2.55 14.91
C SER A 41 -1.16 -3.40 15.87
N GLY A 42 -1.73 -4.47 15.33
CA GLY A 42 -2.51 -5.45 16.08
C GLY A 42 -3.89 -4.97 16.51
N GLU A 43 -4.62 -5.86 17.18
CA GLU A 43 -5.94 -5.54 17.75
C GLU A 43 -5.82 -4.76 19.05
N GLU A 44 -6.88 -4.04 19.42
CA GLU A 44 -6.97 -3.35 20.71
C GLU A 44 -6.73 -4.32 21.88
N GLU A 45 -7.40 -5.47 21.88
CA GLU A 45 -7.24 -6.49 22.94
C GLU A 45 -5.80 -7.00 23.05
N GLN A 46 -5.10 -7.21 21.93
CA GLN A 46 -3.71 -7.65 21.94
C GLN A 46 -2.79 -6.59 22.52
N ARG A 47 -3.05 -5.31 22.22
CA ARG A 47 -2.30 -4.19 22.79
C ARG A 47 -2.55 -4.05 24.28
N GLU A 48 -3.79 -4.22 24.74
CA GLU A 48 -4.14 -4.18 26.16
C GLU A 48 -3.47 -5.31 26.97
N GLN A 49 -3.30 -6.49 26.35
CA GLN A 49 -2.61 -7.63 26.96
C GLN A 49 -1.08 -7.51 26.94
N GLY A 50 -0.53 -6.53 26.21
CA GLY A 50 0.91 -6.34 26.08
C GLY A 50 1.59 -7.36 25.15
N ASP A 51 0.82 -8.00 24.26
CA ASP A 51 1.35 -8.96 23.29
C ASP A 51 2.24 -8.27 22.26
N LYS A 52 3.22 -9.02 21.72
CA LYS A 52 3.96 -8.56 20.54
C LYS A 52 3.05 -8.57 19.31
N VAL A 53 2.92 -7.41 18.67
CA VAL A 53 2.07 -7.18 17.48
C VAL A 53 2.91 -6.81 16.25
N GLY A 54 2.30 -6.81 15.07
CA GLY A 54 2.96 -6.44 13.82
C GLY A 54 3.78 -7.57 13.18
N ASP A 55 3.55 -8.82 13.61
CA ASP A 55 4.14 -10.00 12.98
C ASP A 55 3.63 -10.18 11.54
N ILE A 56 4.48 -10.71 10.66
CA ILE A 56 4.14 -10.83 9.23
C ILE A 56 3.25 -12.07 9.03
N GLN A 57 2.03 -11.85 8.52
CA GLN A 57 1.09 -12.92 8.17
C GLN A 57 1.31 -13.42 6.74
N ALA A 58 1.53 -12.51 5.79
CA ALA A 58 1.76 -12.85 4.39
C ALA A 58 2.52 -11.73 3.66
N ILE A 59 3.11 -12.09 2.52
CA ILE A 59 3.80 -11.15 1.62
C ILE A 59 3.11 -11.20 0.26
N VAL A 60 2.86 -10.05 -0.34
CA VAL A 60 2.35 -9.91 -1.70
C VAL A 60 3.38 -9.15 -2.53
N LEU A 61 3.87 -9.78 -3.60
CA LEU A 61 4.92 -9.25 -4.46
C LEU A 61 4.36 -8.93 -5.84
N PHE A 62 4.47 -7.67 -6.25
CA PHE A 62 4.08 -7.21 -7.58
C PHE A 62 5.31 -7.18 -8.48
N ALA A 63 5.33 -8.03 -9.51
CA ALA A 63 6.45 -8.16 -10.43
C ALA A 63 6.00 -8.49 -11.84
N THR A 64 6.86 -8.26 -12.83
CA THR A 64 6.55 -8.69 -14.20
C THR A 64 6.67 -10.21 -14.34
N PRO A 65 5.98 -10.83 -15.30
CA PRO A 65 6.05 -12.27 -15.53
C PRO A 65 7.50 -12.78 -15.67
N GLU A 66 8.37 -12.02 -16.33
CA GLU A 66 9.75 -12.45 -16.56
C GLU A 66 10.58 -12.57 -15.27
N VAL A 67 10.32 -11.70 -14.28
CA VAL A 67 10.96 -11.76 -12.94
C VAL A 67 10.37 -12.92 -12.13
N ILE A 68 9.06 -13.14 -12.20
CA ILE A 68 8.35 -14.18 -11.47
C ILE A 68 8.76 -15.57 -11.97
N GLU A 69 8.79 -15.75 -13.28
CA GLU A 69 9.10 -17.03 -13.93
C GLU A 69 10.61 -17.29 -14.01
N GLY A 70 11.44 -16.23 -14.05
CA GLY A 70 12.89 -16.36 -14.15
C GLY A 70 13.33 -17.09 -15.42
N ILE A 71 12.70 -16.82 -16.57
CA ILE A 71 12.95 -17.58 -17.82
C ILE A 71 14.36 -17.32 -18.38
N LYS A 72 14.87 -16.08 -18.24
CA LYS A 72 16.20 -15.71 -18.74
C LYS A 72 17.07 -15.19 -17.60
N LYS A 73 18.39 -15.37 -17.74
CA LYS A 73 19.38 -14.91 -16.76
C LYS A 73 19.32 -13.39 -16.51
N ASP A 74 18.87 -12.62 -17.49
CA ASP A 74 18.68 -11.17 -17.37
C ASP A 74 17.56 -10.79 -16.38
N PHE A 75 16.69 -11.73 -16.03
CA PHE A 75 15.62 -11.56 -15.04
C PHE A 75 15.89 -12.34 -13.75
N TYR A 76 17.11 -12.84 -13.57
CA TYR A 76 17.53 -13.41 -12.29
C TYR A 76 17.75 -12.29 -11.28
N ALA A 77 17.72 -12.64 -10.00
CA ALA A 77 18.15 -11.72 -8.96
C ALA A 77 19.56 -11.17 -9.30
N GLU A 78 19.73 -9.86 -9.14
CA GLU A 78 21.02 -9.21 -9.23
C GLU A 78 21.98 -9.76 -8.17
N LYS A 79 23.28 -9.57 -8.39
CA LYS A 79 24.28 -10.00 -7.41
C LYS A 79 24.05 -9.27 -6.09
N TYR A 80 23.89 -10.04 -5.03
CA TYR A 80 23.56 -9.53 -3.72
C TYR A 80 24.56 -10.03 -2.67
N VAL A 81 24.54 -9.40 -1.50
CA VAL A 81 25.43 -9.67 -0.39
C VAL A 81 24.59 -10.09 0.81
N LYS A 82 24.87 -11.27 1.36
CA LYS A 82 24.32 -11.71 2.65
C LYS A 82 25.11 -11.04 3.77
N ASN A 83 24.81 -9.78 4.02
CA ASN A 83 25.38 -9.03 5.13
C ASN A 83 24.77 -9.46 6.47
N HIS A 84 25.42 -9.05 7.58
CA HIS A 84 24.77 -9.11 8.89
C HIS A 84 23.79 -7.93 9.03
N PRO A 85 22.66 -8.12 9.74
CA PRO A 85 21.76 -7.01 10.03
C PRO A 85 22.52 -5.86 10.72
N GLY A 86 22.25 -4.62 10.30
CA GLY A 86 22.90 -3.40 10.80
C GLY A 86 24.32 -3.18 10.31
N ARG A 87 24.79 -3.92 9.29
CA ARG A 87 26.16 -3.78 8.76
C ARG A 87 26.23 -3.89 7.26
N GLU A 88 27.07 -3.07 6.66
CA GLU A 88 27.52 -3.17 5.27
C GLU A 88 28.78 -4.04 5.22
N ASN A 89 28.64 -5.37 5.37
CA ASN A 89 29.80 -6.24 5.23
C ASN A 89 30.07 -6.51 3.75
N THR A 90 31.30 -6.28 3.27
CA THR A 90 31.77 -6.63 1.92
C THR A 90 32.06 -8.12 1.78
N THR A 91 31.09 -8.97 2.14
CA THR A 91 31.17 -10.41 1.89
C THR A 91 31.08 -10.71 0.40
N LYS A 92 31.47 -11.94 0.04
CA LYS A 92 31.38 -12.47 -1.32
C LYS A 92 29.95 -12.29 -1.87
N GLN A 93 29.85 -11.71 -3.06
CA GLN A 93 28.58 -11.62 -3.78
C GLN A 93 28.06 -13.02 -4.14
N GLU A 94 26.77 -13.20 -3.91
CA GLU A 94 26.05 -14.40 -4.30
C GLU A 94 25.81 -14.42 -5.81
N LYS A 95 25.58 -15.62 -6.33
CA LYS A 95 25.34 -15.82 -7.77
C LYS A 95 23.94 -15.37 -8.14
N ASN A 96 23.78 -14.93 -9.39
CA ASN A 96 22.47 -14.71 -10.00
C ASN A 96 21.72 -16.04 -10.06
N GLU A 97 20.52 -16.07 -9.49
CA GLU A 97 19.59 -17.21 -9.51
C GLU A 97 18.16 -16.70 -9.71
N PRO A 98 17.20 -17.57 -10.09
CA PRO A 98 15.80 -17.18 -10.20
C PRO A 98 15.27 -16.53 -8.91
N MET A 99 14.54 -15.41 -9.05
CA MET A 99 14.14 -14.57 -7.92
C MET A 99 13.33 -15.34 -6.86
N LYS A 100 12.39 -16.21 -7.27
CA LYS A 100 11.62 -17.05 -6.33
C LYS A 100 12.52 -17.91 -5.44
N LYS A 101 13.58 -18.50 -6.00
CA LYS A 101 14.52 -19.36 -5.27
C LYS A 101 15.35 -18.55 -4.27
N VAL A 102 15.81 -17.37 -4.68
CA VAL A 102 16.57 -16.46 -3.82
C VAL A 102 15.71 -15.98 -2.66
N LEU A 103 14.52 -15.47 -2.94
CA LEU A 103 13.61 -14.97 -1.92
C LEU A 103 13.11 -16.09 -0.99
N GLU A 104 12.84 -17.30 -1.49
CA GLU A 104 12.45 -18.42 -0.62
C GLU A 104 13.51 -18.70 0.45
N SER A 105 14.78 -18.76 0.05
CA SER A 105 15.91 -19.00 0.96
C SER A 105 16.07 -17.88 1.98
N LEU A 106 16.06 -16.63 1.53
CA LEU A 106 16.26 -15.46 2.40
C LEU A 106 15.07 -15.22 3.34
N LEU A 107 13.84 -15.33 2.83
CA LEU A 107 12.63 -15.12 3.64
C LEU A 107 12.44 -16.22 4.66
N LYS A 108 12.83 -17.46 4.36
CA LYS A 108 12.83 -18.52 5.37
C LYS A 108 13.68 -18.15 6.59
N GLU A 109 14.79 -17.44 6.40
CA GLU A 109 15.62 -16.98 7.51
C GLU A 109 15.04 -15.75 8.20
N GLU A 110 14.70 -14.70 7.45
CA GLU A 110 14.31 -13.41 8.04
C GLU A 110 12.88 -13.36 8.55
N TRP A 111 11.92 -13.95 7.81
CA TRP A 111 10.51 -13.94 8.22
C TRP A 111 10.28 -14.82 9.46
N SER A 112 11.00 -15.93 9.61
CA SER A 112 10.86 -16.80 10.80
C SER A 112 11.06 -16.02 12.11
N LYS A 113 11.93 -15.01 12.10
CA LYS A 113 12.25 -14.12 13.24
C LYS A 113 11.12 -13.14 13.61
N ILE A 114 10.11 -12.96 12.75
CA ILE A 114 8.95 -12.06 12.94
C ILE A 114 7.64 -12.76 12.52
N SER A 115 7.58 -14.08 12.71
CA SER A 115 6.46 -14.91 12.25
C SER A 115 5.28 -14.95 13.23
N GLY A 116 5.42 -14.39 14.43
CA GLY A 116 4.43 -14.53 15.50
C GLY A 116 4.20 -15.99 15.92
N GLY A 117 5.22 -16.85 15.77
CA GLY A 117 5.13 -18.29 16.06
C GLY A 117 4.55 -19.14 14.92
N ARG A 118 4.22 -18.55 13.76
CA ARG A 118 3.74 -19.31 12.59
C ARG A 118 4.86 -20.17 12.01
N ARG A 119 4.51 -21.41 11.68
CA ARG A 119 5.41 -22.39 11.02
C ARG A 119 5.40 -22.30 9.49
N SER A 120 4.54 -21.47 8.93
CA SER A 120 4.47 -21.24 7.50
C SER A 120 3.87 -19.88 7.17
N GLY A 121 4.25 -19.34 6.03
CA GLY A 121 3.71 -18.11 5.47
C GLY A 121 3.43 -18.26 3.97
N ASN A 122 2.56 -17.39 3.44
CA ASN A 122 2.22 -17.36 2.02
C ASN A 122 2.89 -16.15 1.34
N ILE A 123 3.55 -16.40 0.22
CA ILE A 123 3.92 -15.36 -0.75
C ILE A 123 2.90 -15.40 -1.88
N PHE A 124 2.19 -14.29 -2.10
CA PHE A 124 1.36 -14.10 -3.26
C PHE A 124 2.15 -13.36 -4.34
N TRP A 125 2.31 -13.97 -5.50
CA TRP A 125 2.97 -13.39 -6.65
C TRP A 125 1.92 -12.80 -7.57
N CYS A 126 1.87 -11.47 -7.64
CA CYS A 126 1.00 -10.73 -8.53
C CYS A 126 1.78 -10.31 -9.77
N GLU A 127 1.42 -10.89 -10.91
CA GLU A 127 1.91 -10.43 -12.20
C GLU A 127 1.37 -9.02 -12.48
N VAL A 128 2.21 -8.14 -13.01
CA VAL A 128 1.84 -6.77 -13.40
C VAL A 128 2.57 -6.37 -14.69
N ASP A 129 2.07 -5.33 -15.36
CA ASP A 129 2.69 -4.80 -16.57
C ASP A 129 3.38 -3.47 -16.27
N ARG A 130 4.71 -3.46 -16.36
CA ARG A 130 5.54 -2.27 -16.11
C ARG A 130 5.31 -1.11 -17.09
N ARG A 131 4.52 -1.31 -18.16
CA ARG A 131 4.19 -0.30 -19.17
C ARG A 131 2.71 0.08 -19.16
N ASP A 132 1.86 -0.71 -18.50
CA ASP A 132 0.44 -0.43 -18.39
C ASP A 132 0.07 -0.16 -16.93
N PHE A 133 -0.02 1.14 -16.63
CA PHE A 133 -0.43 1.61 -15.32
C PHE A 133 -1.86 1.19 -14.96
N ARG A 134 -2.80 1.19 -15.91
CA ARG A 134 -4.21 0.89 -15.63
C ARG A 134 -4.36 -0.57 -15.21
N THR A 135 -3.76 -1.49 -15.96
CA THR A 135 -3.77 -2.92 -15.60
C THR A 135 -3.07 -3.16 -14.27
N THR A 136 -1.92 -2.52 -14.04
CA THR A 136 -1.17 -2.65 -12.78
C THR A 136 -1.98 -2.11 -11.59
N PHE A 137 -2.58 -0.94 -11.71
CA PHE A 137 -3.44 -0.35 -10.69
C PHE A 137 -4.65 -1.23 -10.39
N ASN A 138 -5.36 -1.73 -11.42
CA ASN A 138 -6.52 -2.60 -11.22
C ASN A 138 -6.17 -3.84 -10.38
N ARG A 139 -5.04 -4.48 -10.66
CA ARG A 139 -4.58 -5.66 -9.91
C ARG A 139 -4.20 -5.31 -8.47
N VAL A 140 -3.47 -4.20 -8.27
CA VAL A 140 -3.16 -3.69 -6.92
C VAL A 140 -4.44 -3.39 -6.15
N ALA A 141 -5.40 -2.70 -6.75
CA ALA A 141 -6.68 -2.34 -6.14
C ALA A 141 -7.49 -3.59 -5.74
N GLN A 142 -7.53 -4.62 -6.58
CA GLN A 142 -8.19 -5.90 -6.28
C GLN A 142 -7.52 -6.62 -5.10
N VAL A 143 -6.19 -6.64 -5.04
CA VAL A 143 -5.46 -7.20 -3.89
C VAL A 143 -5.80 -6.43 -2.62
N VAL A 144 -5.69 -5.10 -2.62
CA VAL A 144 -6.01 -4.26 -1.46
C VAL A 144 -7.44 -4.51 -0.99
N ALA A 145 -8.41 -4.48 -1.89
CA ALA A 145 -9.81 -4.72 -1.57
C ALA A 145 -10.06 -6.12 -0.97
N SER A 146 -9.34 -7.14 -1.45
CA SER A 146 -9.43 -8.51 -0.90
C SER A 146 -8.84 -8.67 0.51
N LEU A 147 -8.09 -7.66 1.00
CA LEU A 147 -7.44 -7.64 2.31
C LEU A 147 -8.13 -6.67 3.29
N ALA A 148 -8.74 -5.61 2.77
CA ALA A 148 -9.41 -4.53 3.50
C ALA A 148 -10.38 -5.02 4.58
N LYS A 149 -11.14 -6.10 4.31
CA LYS A 149 -12.19 -6.60 5.20
C LYS A 149 -12.12 -8.11 5.36
N GLY A 150 -11.18 -8.55 6.19
CA GLY A 150 -11.18 -9.92 6.70
C GLY A 150 -12.49 -10.19 7.46
N THR A 151 -13.12 -11.32 7.18
CA THR A 151 -14.38 -11.74 7.80
C THR A 151 -14.28 -11.76 9.34
N GLY A 152 -14.96 -10.83 10.03
CA GLY A 152 -15.35 -11.02 11.43
C GLY A 152 -15.07 -9.86 12.39
N GLU A 153 -13.83 -9.37 12.47
CA GLU A 153 -13.37 -8.42 13.49
C GLU A 153 -12.07 -7.79 12.97
N GLN A 154 -12.08 -6.47 12.72
CA GLN A 154 -11.03 -5.62 12.14
C GLN A 154 -10.35 -6.12 10.83
N GLY A 155 -10.25 -5.23 9.84
CA GLY A 155 -9.55 -5.51 8.58
C GLY A 155 -8.09 -5.90 8.82
N LYS A 156 -7.50 -6.71 7.92
CA LYS A 156 -6.08 -7.07 8.08
C LYS A 156 -5.21 -5.83 7.88
N GLU A 157 -4.18 -5.67 8.72
CA GLU A 157 -3.25 -4.55 8.59
C GLU A 157 -2.43 -4.68 7.29
N ILE A 158 -2.51 -3.67 6.41
CA ILE A 158 -1.81 -3.64 5.13
C ILE A 158 -0.65 -2.65 5.20
N TRP A 159 0.57 -3.13 4.95
CA TRP A 159 1.76 -2.31 4.85
C TRP A 159 2.31 -2.35 3.44
N MET A 160 2.65 -1.19 2.87
CA MET A 160 3.16 -1.06 1.52
C MET A 160 4.60 -0.54 1.50
N ASN A 161 5.46 -1.29 0.81
CA ASN A 161 6.85 -0.97 0.59
C ASN A 161 7.06 -0.45 -0.84
N LEU A 162 7.54 0.79 -0.97
CA LEU A 162 7.83 1.44 -2.25
C LEU A 162 9.31 1.34 -2.67
N THR A 163 10.11 0.51 -1.99
CA THR A 163 11.57 0.42 -2.25
C THR A 163 11.88 -0.28 -3.56
N GLY A 164 11.23 -1.41 -3.82
CA GLY A 164 11.49 -2.25 -4.97
C GLY A 164 10.46 -2.05 -6.09
N GLY A 165 10.73 -2.65 -7.25
CA GLY A 165 9.85 -2.53 -8.41
C GLY A 165 10.20 -1.31 -9.27
N ASN A 166 9.29 -0.97 -10.17
CA ASN A 166 9.44 0.22 -11.02
C ASN A 166 8.40 1.28 -10.64
N ASN A 167 8.55 2.47 -11.21
CA ASN A 167 7.67 3.61 -10.90
C ASN A 167 6.19 3.32 -11.17
N VAL A 168 5.84 2.51 -12.17
CA VAL A 168 4.43 2.16 -12.47
C VAL A 168 3.82 1.34 -11.33
N ILE A 169 4.58 0.39 -10.78
CA ILE A 169 4.16 -0.43 -9.63
C ILE A 169 4.06 0.43 -8.37
N ASN A 170 5.10 1.23 -8.08
CA ASN A 170 5.13 2.05 -6.87
C ASN A 170 4.04 3.12 -6.88
N PHE A 171 3.80 3.74 -8.03
CA PHE A 171 2.70 4.70 -8.19
C PHE A 171 1.33 4.03 -8.04
N ALA A 172 1.16 2.79 -8.51
CA ALA A 172 -0.09 2.05 -8.33
C ALA A 172 -0.35 1.70 -6.86
N LEU A 173 0.69 1.28 -6.13
CA LEU A 173 0.64 1.03 -4.68
C LEU A 173 0.27 2.31 -3.92
N GLU A 174 0.98 3.40 -4.18
CA GLU A 174 0.73 4.69 -3.54
C GLU A 174 -0.69 5.22 -3.83
N LEU A 175 -1.13 5.17 -5.09
CA LEU A 175 -2.47 5.61 -5.47
C LEU A 175 -3.55 4.74 -4.81
N ALA A 176 -3.38 3.43 -4.78
CA ALA A 176 -4.32 2.52 -4.12
C ALA A 176 -4.36 2.75 -2.60
N ALA A 177 -3.21 3.00 -1.96
CA ALA A 177 -3.16 3.37 -0.54
C ALA A 177 -3.97 4.64 -0.27
N ASN A 178 -3.75 5.68 -1.07
CA ASN A 178 -4.40 6.97 -0.89
C ASN A 178 -5.90 6.96 -1.20
N LEU A 179 -6.36 6.14 -2.15
CA LEU A 179 -7.78 6.04 -2.53
C LEU A 179 -8.59 5.07 -1.67
N SER A 180 -7.98 3.98 -1.17
CA SER A 180 -8.70 2.97 -0.39
C SER A 180 -8.94 3.37 1.06
N GLY A 181 -7.97 4.04 1.70
CA GLY A 181 -7.98 4.25 3.15
C GLY A 181 -7.70 2.99 3.98
N GLU A 182 -7.35 1.88 3.34
CA GLU A 182 -7.17 0.56 3.97
C GLU A 182 -5.69 0.25 4.30
N VAL A 183 -4.76 1.11 3.86
CA VAL A 183 -3.32 0.92 4.05
C VAL A 183 -2.85 1.66 5.29
N ALA A 184 -2.44 0.89 6.30
CA ALA A 184 -2.03 1.41 7.61
C ALA A 184 -0.63 2.05 7.59
N ARG A 185 0.26 1.57 6.72
CA ARG A 185 1.63 2.07 6.62
C ARG A 185 2.13 2.05 5.19
N LEU A 186 2.64 3.18 4.73
CA LEU A 186 3.41 3.31 3.51
C LEU A 186 4.86 3.61 3.90
N TYR A 187 5.84 2.95 3.31
CA TYR A 187 7.24 3.17 3.67
C TYR A 187 8.19 2.91 2.51
N TYR A 188 9.40 3.41 2.68
CA TYR A 188 10.55 3.19 1.82
C TYR A 188 11.78 2.89 2.70
N VAL A 189 12.74 2.10 2.21
CA VAL A 189 14.01 1.90 2.90
C VAL A 189 15.18 2.46 2.10
N GLN A 190 16.06 3.20 2.78
CA GLN A 190 17.18 3.89 2.17
C GLN A 190 18.46 3.06 2.25
N ALA A 191 19.14 2.94 1.11
CA ALA A 191 20.53 2.52 1.06
C ALA A 191 21.42 3.77 1.21
N ALA A 192 22.44 3.70 2.08
CA ALA A 192 23.37 4.82 2.27
C ALA A 192 24.31 5.02 1.08
N ASN A 193 24.53 3.96 0.28
CA ASN A 193 25.43 3.93 -0.87
C ASN A 193 25.16 2.69 -1.75
N GLU A 194 25.85 2.60 -2.90
CA GLU A 194 25.72 1.47 -3.84
C GLU A 194 26.09 0.09 -3.27
N ASN A 195 26.88 0.02 -2.20
CA ASN A 195 27.18 -1.26 -1.54
C ASN A 195 26.00 -1.69 -0.66
N ALA A 196 25.36 -0.75 0.03
CA ALA A 196 24.16 -1.00 0.80
C ALA A 196 22.99 -1.45 -0.08
N GLU A 197 22.88 -0.96 -1.32
CA GLU A 197 21.85 -1.39 -2.29
C GLU A 197 21.91 -2.90 -2.61
N LYS A 198 23.10 -3.51 -2.49
CA LYS A 198 23.32 -4.94 -2.76
C LYS A 198 23.05 -5.81 -1.54
N CYS A 199 22.86 -5.22 -0.36
CA CYS A 199 22.64 -5.95 0.88
C CYS A 199 21.21 -6.49 0.95
N VAL A 200 21.06 -7.72 1.45
CA VAL A 200 19.73 -8.35 1.65
C VAL A 200 19.18 -8.15 3.06
N ARG A 201 19.97 -7.54 3.95
CA ARG A 201 19.54 -7.15 5.28
C ARG A 201 19.78 -5.66 5.48
N TYR A 202 19.03 -5.07 6.41
CA TYR A 202 19.21 -3.67 6.77
C TYR A 202 20.66 -3.37 7.13
N THR A 203 21.13 -2.19 6.76
CA THR A 203 22.56 -1.83 6.85
C THR A 203 22.84 -0.77 7.90
N ASN A 204 21.83 0.01 8.27
CA ASN A 204 21.89 1.02 9.32
C ASN A 204 20.57 1.00 10.10
N LYS A 205 20.57 1.41 11.37
CA LYS A 205 19.37 1.49 12.19
C LYS A 205 18.68 2.85 12.07
N ASP A 206 19.47 3.92 12.06
CA ASP A 206 18.97 5.28 12.30
C ASP A 206 18.31 5.94 11.08
N SER A 207 18.76 5.59 9.87
CA SER A 207 18.31 6.23 8.62
C SER A 207 17.77 5.25 7.59
N TYR A 208 17.59 3.98 7.97
CA TYR A 208 17.22 2.95 7.00
C TYR A 208 15.73 2.97 6.68
N TRP A 209 14.88 3.14 7.69
CA TRP A 209 13.42 3.15 7.52
C TRP A 209 12.90 4.57 7.35
N VAL A 210 12.10 4.79 6.31
CA VAL A 210 11.40 6.05 6.07
C VAL A 210 9.91 5.76 5.99
N ASP A 211 9.18 6.13 7.04
CA ASP A 211 7.73 6.16 6.99
C ASP A 211 7.29 7.29 6.06
N LEU A 212 6.47 6.93 5.08
CA LEU A 212 5.79 7.88 4.22
C LEU A 212 4.39 8.07 4.79
N PRO A 213 3.91 9.30 4.99
CA PRO A 213 2.53 9.49 5.40
C PRO A 213 1.64 8.92 4.28
N PRO A 214 0.80 7.90 4.54
CA PRO A 214 -0.34 7.69 3.66
C PRO A 214 -1.14 8.98 3.78
N MET A 215 -1.07 9.82 2.75
CA MET A 215 -1.81 11.08 2.71
C MET A 215 -3.15 10.71 2.11
N PRO A 216 -4.18 10.43 2.93
CA PRO A 216 -5.41 9.88 2.40
C PRO A 216 -5.96 10.92 1.42
N LEU A 217 -5.94 10.56 0.14
CA LEU A 217 -6.76 11.21 -0.87
C LEU A 217 -8.19 10.70 -0.74
N THR A 218 -8.54 9.97 0.33
CA THR A 218 -9.91 9.76 0.75
C THR A 218 -10.55 11.12 0.88
N MET A 219 -11.20 11.51 -0.20
CA MET A 219 -11.89 12.77 -0.28
C MET A 219 -12.91 12.78 0.83
N SER A 220 -12.94 13.87 1.59
CA SER A 220 -13.99 14.05 2.59
C SER A 220 -15.35 13.84 1.94
N ASP A 221 -16.33 13.35 2.69
CA ASP A 221 -17.67 13.15 2.16
C ASP A 221 -18.24 14.44 1.57
N LEU A 222 -17.86 15.60 2.13
CA LEU A 222 -18.18 16.92 1.57
C LEU A 222 -17.52 17.15 0.20
N THR A 223 -16.24 16.81 0.04
CA THR A 223 -15.54 16.89 -1.25
C THR A 223 -16.23 16.02 -2.30
N ARG A 224 -16.56 14.77 -1.95
CA ARG A 224 -17.27 13.86 -2.84
C ARG A 224 -18.64 14.41 -3.23
N ALA A 225 -19.41 14.87 -2.25
CA ALA A 225 -20.74 15.44 -2.51
C ALA A 225 -20.67 16.67 -3.44
N VAL A 226 -19.66 17.54 -3.29
CA VAL A 226 -19.41 18.66 -4.23
C VAL A 226 -19.12 18.16 -5.64
N LEU A 227 -18.23 17.18 -5.78
CA LEU A 227 -17.84 16.63 -7.08
C LEU A 227 -18.96 15.84 -7.75
N ASP A 228 -19.79 15.15 -6.97
CA ASP A 228 -20.98 14.44 -7.45
C ASP A 228 -22.03 15.41 -8.01
N ILE A 229 -22.31 16.50 -7.28
CA ILE A 229 -23.20 17.56 -7.73
C ILE A 229 -22.68 18.19 -9.04
N LEU A 230 -21.38 18.54 -9.08
CA LEU A 230 -20.76 19.13 -10.27
C LEU A 230 -20.64 18.16 -11.45
N SER A 231 -20.56 16.85 -11.19
CA SER A 231 -20.53 15.82 -12.24
C SER A 231 -21.92 15.62 -12.87
N GLN A 232 -22.99 15.91 -12.12
CA GLN A 232 -24.37 15.87 -12.62
C GLN A 232 -24.78 17.19 -13.30
N GLN A 233 -24.25 18.31 -12.81
CA GLN A 233 -24.58 19.66 -13.26
C GLN A 233 -23.28 20.39 -13.58
N GLU A 234 -22.91 20.39 -14.87
CA GLU A 234 -21.59 20.78 -15.38
C GLU A 234 -21.14 22.19 -14.96
N PHE A 235 -22.08 23.11 -14.71
CA PHE A 235 -21.80 24.49 -14.32
C PHE A 235 -22.75 24.95 -13.21
N LEU A 236 -22.20 25.27 -12.04
CA LEU A 236 -22.98 25.76 -10.90
C LEU A 236 -22.31 26.92 -10.19
N GLN A 237 -23.11 27.87 -9.68
CA GLN A 237 -22.59 28.90 -8.79
C GLN A 237 -22.20 28.28 -7.44
N SER A 238 -21.17 28.82 -6.81
CA SER A 238 -20.71 28.39 -5.47
C SER A 238 -21.85 28.34 -4.43
N GLU A 239 -22.72 29.35 -4.44
CA GLU A 239 -23.90 29.45 -3.57
C GLU A 239 -24.95 28.37 -3.87
N ASP A 240 -25.12 28.00 -5.14
CA ASP A 240 -26.09 26.97 -5.54
C ASP A 240 -25.62 25.58 -5.12
N ILE A 241 -24.30 25.31 -5.18
CA ILE A 241 -23.72 24.07 -4.65
C ILE A 241 -23.98 23.97 -3.15
N TYR A 242 -23.71 25.05 -2.39
CA TYR A 242 -23.95 25.08 -0.94
C TYR A 242 -25.43 24.87 -0.61
N LYS A 243 -26.35 25.52 -1.35
CA LYS A 243 -27.80 25.33 -1.18
C LYS A 243 -28.23 23.91 -1.49
N GLN A 244 -27.71 23.31 -2.57
CA GLN A 244 -28.01 21.91 -2.89
C GLN A 244 -27.53 21.00 -1.77
N LEU A 245 -26.27 21.10 -1.33
CA LEU A 245 -25.75 20.29 -0.22
C LEU A 245 -26.56 20.44 1.08
N SER A 246 -26.87 21.68 1.47
CA SER A 246 -27.60 21.97 2.71
C SER A 246 -29.09 21.59 2.68
N SER A 247 -29.67 21.43 1.49
CA SER A 247 -31.07 21.00 1.31
C SER A 247 -31.21 19.55 0.84
N HIS A 248 -30.11 18.86 0.51
CA HIS A 248 -30.12 17.48 0.05
C HIS A 248 -30.30 16.51 1.23
N ASN A 249 -31.22 15.55 1.08
CA ASN A 249 -31.53 14.57 2.13
C ASN A 249 -30.30 13.79 2.60
N ASP A 250 -29.38 13.50 1.68
CA ASP A 250 -28.18 12.69 1.98
C ASP A 250 -26.93 13.53 2.32
N TYR A 251 -26.94 14.86 2.11
CA TYR A 251 -25.73 15.69 2.30
C TYR A 251 -25.87 16.82 3.31
N TRP A 252 -27.08 17.12 3.79
CA TRP A 252 -27.32 18.26 4.68
C TRP A 252 -26.43 18.24 5.94
N TYR A 253 -26.14 17.05 6.47
CA TYR A 253 -25.30 16.88 7.66
C TYR A 253 -23.85 17.33 7.45
N LEU A 254 -23.35 17.29 6.21
CA LEU A 254 -22.01 17.73 5.84
C LEU A 254 -21.84 19.25 5.93
N CYS A 255 -22.94 20.00 5.93
CA CYS A 255 -22.94 21.47 5.93
C CYS A 255 -23.49 22.10 7.22
N GLN A 256 -23.99 21.32 8.20
CA GLN A 256 -24.67 21.86 9.41
C GLN A 256 -23.87 22.92 10.18
N ASN A 257 -22.54 22.82 10.17
CA ASN A 257 -21.64 23.69 10.93
C ASN A 257 -20.73 24.55 10.04
N ILE A 258 -21.05 24.68 8.76
CA ILE A 258 -20.23 25.40 7.78
C ILE A 258 -21.07 26.56 7.25
N SER A 259 -20.61 27.80 7.40
CA SER A 259 -21.28 28.94 6.76
C SER A 259 -21.06 28.92 5.24
N SER A 260 -21.95 29.50 4.44
CA SER A 260 -21.74 29.61 2.97
C SER A 260 -20.39 30.28 2.65
N GLN A 261 -20.00 31.29 3.43
CA GLN A 261 -18.72 31.98 3.27
C GLN A 261 -17.52 31.05 3.58
N ASP A 262 -17.57 30.30 4.68
CA ASP A 262 -16.53 29.31 5.02
C ASP A 262 -16.45 28.21 3.97
N PHE A 263 -17.60 27.73 3.48
CA PHE A 263 -17.68 26.73 2.41
C PHE A 263 -16.90 27.20 1.17
N LYS A 264 -17.14 28.43 0.73
CA LYS A 264 -16.43 29.02 -0.40
C LYS A 264 -14.93 29.21 -0.13
N ASP A 265 -14.58 29.87 0.96
CA ASP A 265 -13.20 30.33 1.20
C ASP A 265 -12.25 29.21 1.61
N LYS A 266 -12.75 28.20 2.32
CA LYS A 266 -11.94 27.10 2.85
C LYS A 266 -12.06 25.85 1.98
N TYR A 267 -13.27 25.47 1.58
CA TYR A 267 -13.49 24.19 0.90
C TYR A 267 -13.37 24.33 -0.61
N LEU A 268 -14.21 25.14 -1.27
CA LEU A 268 -14.15 25.30 -2.73
C LEU A 268 -12.79 25.83 -3.19
N LYS A 269 -12.22 26.79 -2.46
CA LYS A 269 -10.87 27.30 -2.76
C LYS A 269 -9.78 26.24 -2.64
N SER A 270 -9.91 25.31 -1.70
CA SER A 270 -8.98 24.18 -1.58
C SER A 270 -9.12 23.23 -2.77
N LEU A 271 -10.35 22.86 -3.13
CA LEU A 271 -10.64 22.01 -4.29
C LEU A 271 -10.13 22.63 -5.60
N TRP A 272 -10.28 23.95 -5.74
CA TRP A 272 -9.78 24.69 -6.89
C TRP A 272 -8.25 24.67 -6.96
N LYS A 273 -7.56 24.92 -5.84
CA LYS A 273 -6.09 24.86 -5.78
C LYS A 273 -5.54 23.49 -6.13
N GLN A 274 -6.27 22.43 -5.78
CA GLN A 274 -5.94 21.05 -6.12
C GLN A 274 -6.29 20.69 -7.57
N GLY A 275 -6.97 21.59 -8.30
CA GLY A 275 -7.43 21.35 -9.67
C GLY A 275 -8.59 20.34 -9.77
N LEU A 276 -9.23 19.99 -8.65
CA LEU A 276 -10.41 19.12 -8.61
C LEU A 276 -11.66 19.83 -9.14
N ILE A 277 -11.73 21.14 -8.93
CA ILE A 277 -12.73 22.02 -9.56
C ILE A 277 -12.03 23.16 -10.29
N SER A 278 -12.72 23.76 -11.26
CA SER A 278 -12.34 25.02 -11.88
C SER A 278 -13.37 26.08 -11.51
N VAL A 279 -12.92 27.27 -11.13
CA VAL A 279 -13.79 28.39 -10.75
C VAL A 279 -13.53 29.57 -11.68
N LYS A 280 -14.56 30.06 -12.38
CA LYS A 280 -14.52 31.26 -13.23
C LYS A 280 -15.76 32.10 -12.98
N ASN A 281 -15.58 33.34 -12.53
CA ASN A 281 -16.69 34.24 -12.19
C ASN A 281 -17.72 33.58 -11.25
N GLU A 282 -17.25 32.93 -10.17
CA GLU A 282 -18.06 32.19 -9.19
C GLU A 282 -18.75 30.92 -9.71
N ILE A 283 -18.69 30.65 -11.02
CA ILE A 283 -19.14 29.41 -11.62
C ILE A 283 -18.06 28.34 -11.40
N CYS A 284 -18.44 27.30 -10.70
CA CYS A 284 -17.67 26.09 -10.47
C CYS A 284 -18.03 25.03 -11.51
N LYS A 285 -17.03 24.28 -11.95
CA LYS A 285 -17.16 23.06 -12.74
C LYS A 285 -16.13 22.03 -12.30
N VAL A 286 -16.27 20.79 -12.76
CA VAL A 286 -15.21 19.79 -12.63
C VAL A 286 -13.88 20.30 -13.20
N GLY A 287 -12.80 20.08 -12.44
CA GLY A 287 -11.45 20.44 -12.81
C GLY A 287 -10.70 19.27 -13.45
N SER A 288 -9.63 19.57 -14.18
CA SER A 288 -8.89 18.57 -14.95
C SER A 288 -8.21 17.50 -14.10
N GLN A 289 -7.88 17.78 -12.83
CA GLN A 289 -7.31 16.76 -11.95
C GLN A 289 -8.36 15.74 -11.52
N TRP A 290 -9.62 16.16 -11.37
CA TRP A 290 -10.70 15.24 -11.05
C TRP A 290 -10.96 14.26 -12.19
N GLU A 291 -11.00 14.74 -13.43
CA GLU A 291 -11.16 13.87 -14.62
C GLU A 291 -10.08 12.78 -14.69
N LEU A 292 -8.86 13.07 -14.24
CA LEU A 292 -7.76 12.10 -14.20
C LEU A 292 -7.92 11.06 -13.08
N ILE A 293 -8.39 11.48 -11.90
CA ILE A 293 -8.45 10.64 -10.69
C ILE A 293 -9.75 9.83 -10.61
N GLN A 294 -10.86 10.37 -11.11
CA GLN A 294 -12.20 9.80 -10.98
C GLN A 294 -12.28 8.36 -11.52
N GLU A 295 -11.58 8.06 -12.61
CA GLU A 295 -11.54 6.70 -13.17
C GLU A 295 -10.92 5.70 -12.18
N TYR A 296 -9.87 6.08 -11.47
CA TYR A 296 -9.18 5.24 -10.50
C TYR A 296 -9.94 5.15 -9.18
N GLU A 297 -10.56 6.24 -8.73
CA GLU A 297 -11.44 6.18 -7.56
C GLU A 297 -12.65 5.28 -7.83
N LYS A 298 -13.26 5.37 -9.02
CA LYS A 298 -14.35 4.49 -9.42
C LYS A 298 -13.92 3.02 -9.38
N VAL A 299 -12.77 2.69 -9.97
CA VAL A 299 -12.22 1.33 -9.89
C VAL A 299 -12.06 0.89 -8.44
N MET A 300 -11.43 1.72 -7.59
CA MET A 300 -11.16 1.39 -6.20
C MET A 300 -12.48 1.14 -5.42
N LYS A 301 -13.47 2.00 -5.61
CA LYS A 301 -14.81 1.86 -5.03
C LYS A 301 -15.50 0.58 -5.52
N ASP A 302 -15.51 0.35 -6.83
CA ASP A 302 -16.15 -0.83 -7.43
C ASP A 302 -15.52 -2.14 -6.91
N VAL A 303 -14.19 -2.20 -6.76
CA VAL A 303 -13.52 -3.40 -6.23
C VAL A 303 -13.74 -3.57 -4.72
N LEU A 304 -13.81 -2.49 -3.93
CA LEU A 304 -14.13 -2.56 -2.50
C LEU A 304 -15.56 -3.02 -2.27
N GLU A 305 -16.53 -2.46 -2.99
CA GLU A 305 -17.94 -2.86 -2.92
C GLU A 305 -18.12 -4.32 -3.38
N LYS A 306 -17.43 -4.72 -4.45
CA LYS A 306 -17.42 -6.12 -4.90
C LYS A 306 -16.82 -7.04 -3.83
N ALA A 307 -15.69 -6.66 -3.24
CA ALA A 307 -15.02 -7.45 -2.21
C ALA A 307 -15.92 -7.64 -0.98
N ASP A 308 -16.61 -6.59 -0.56
CA ASP A 308 -17.57 -6.63 0.55
C ASP A 308 -18.75 -7.57 0.23
N ARG A 309 -19.40 -7.35 -0.91
CA ARG A 309 -20.56 -8.16 -1.36
C ARG A 309 -20.23 -9.64 -1.49
N GLU A 310 -19.03 -9.97 -2.00
CA GLU A 310 -18.61 -11.35 -2.27
C GLU A 310 -17.81 -11.97 -1.11
N ARG A 311 -17.56 -11.18 -0.04
CA ARG A 311 -16.61 -11.51 1.03
C ARG A 311 -15.30 -12.02 0.45
N LEU A 312 -14.76 -11.27 -0.52
CA LEU A 312 -13.57 -11.64 -1.27
C LEU A 312 -12.37 -11.65 -0.31
N THR A 313 -11.60 -12.73 -0.37
CA THR A 313 -10.31 -12.88 0.31
C THR A 313 -9.23 -13.01 -0.74
N ILE A 314 -7.97 -12.76 -0.39
CA ILE A 314 -6.86 -12.93 -1.33
C ILE A 314 -6.75 -14.37 -1.84
N GLU A 315 -7.11 -15.37 -1.03
CA GLU A 315 -7.18 -16.77 -1.44
C GLU A 315 -8.31 -17.00 -2.47
N LYS A 316 -9.47 -16.37 -2.29
CA LYS A 316 -10.54 -16.43 -3.30
C LYS A 316 -10.11 -15.74 -4.60
N LEU A 317 -9.43 -14.60 -4.49
CA LEU A 317 -8.92 -13.86 -5.65
C LEU A 317 -7.90 -14.69 -6.44
N GLU A 318 -6.99 -15.38 -5.76
CA GLU A 318 -6.02 -16.30 -6.38
C GLU A 318 -6.71 -17.43 -7.17
N ASN A 319 -7.85 -17.94 -6.70
CA ASN A 319 -8.60 -18.96 -7.42
C ASN A 319 -9.39 -18.40 -8.63
N GLN A 320 -9.66 -17.09 -8.67
CA GLN A 320 -10.41 -16.46 -9.76
C GLN A 320 -9.51 -16.03 -10.92
N ASP A 321 -8.25 -15.72 -10.65
CA ASP A 321 -7.40 -14.97 -11.55
C ASP A 321 -6.00 -15.58 -11.73
N LYS A 322 -5.61 -15.83 -12.98
CA LYS A 322 -4.31 -16.46 -13.31
C LYS A 322 -3.09 -15.59 -13.02
N TRP A 323 -3.28 -14.28 -12.88
CA TRP A 323 -2.18 -13.33 -12.64
C TRP A 323 -1.76 -13.29 -11.17
N LEU A 324 -2.48 -13.96 -10.27
CA LEU A 324 -2.14 -14.10 -8.86
C LEU A 324 -1.85 -15.57 -8.56
N THR A 325 -0.68 -15.87 -8.00
CA THR A 325 -0.32 -17.25 -7.62
C THR A 325 0.23 -17.28 -6.20
N VAL A 326 -0.02 -18.37 -5.47
CA VAL A 326 0.48 -18.53 -4.10
C VAL A 326 1.67 -19.49 -4.03
N GLN A 327 2.69 -19.11 -3.26
CA GLN A 327 3.80 -19.96 -2.85
C GLN A 327 3.81 -20.05 -1.33
N LYS A 328 3.65 -21.26 -0.79
CA LYS A 328 3.76 -21.52 0.64
C LYS A 328 5.22 -21.77 1.02
N ILE A 329 5.69 -21.07 2.05
CA ILE A 329 7.03 -21.24 2.63
C ILE A 329 6.92 -21.81 4.04
N LYS A 330 7.83 -22.72 4.39
CA LYS A 330 8.00 -23.21 5.77
C LYS A 330 8.92 -22.27 6.54
N LEU A 331 8.40 -21.73 7.64
CA LEU A 331 9.13 -20.90 8.58
C LEU A 331 9.66 -21.82 9.68
N ASN A 332 10.94 -21.67 10.03
CA ASN A 332 11.68 -22.58 10.89
C ASN A 332 11.73 -22.11 12.34
#